data_AF-A0A1F6S3B0-F1
#
_entry.id   AF-A0A1F6S3B0-F1
#
_cell.length_a   1.000
_cell.length_b   1.000
_cell.length_c   1.000
_cell.angle_alpha   90.00
_cell.angle_beta   90.00
_cell.angle_gamma   90.00
#
_symmetry.space_group_name_H-M   'P 1'
#
loop_
_entity.id
_entity.type
_entity.pdbx_description
1 polymer ?
#
loop_
_entity_poly.entity_id
_entity_poly.type
_entity_poly.pdbx_seq_one_letter_code
_entity_poly.pdbx_strand_id
1 'polypeptide(L)'
;MRKFILYFLLVFLFASVVTFSYGFLNGEKIRSFATEVSAIQARHSISQKIEKIEASFRDSGKKDISQIREESVQFSAELDGIIKEAEAAEKEIGNLGAPESAAETKKQAQEYYSKLSQEASDLKGVIDYMSQIIDVAAVFGEMKENASLDELKNLIAQAKEKGSAVETDVLPPGLESSAQNLKDSMNVFLVKMEDMAMLKLENAAELDASYSDFSQKEDEFFSGAKKYIDGMEDLGIAESRIKIDLERLSNIKFSLK
;
A
#
# COMPACT_ATOMS: atom_id res chain seq x y z
N MET A 1 15.44 72.67 1.36
CA MET A 1 15.89 71.48 0.60
C MET A 1 16.73 70.49 1.41
N ARG A 2 17.84 70.88 2.07
CA ARG A 2 18.71 69.93 2.81
C ARG A 2 18.01 69.11 3.91
N LYS A 3 17.12 69.72 4.70
CA LYS A 3 16.34 69.02 5.74
C LYS A 3 15.35 68.00 5.15
N PHE A 4 14.69 68.33 4.04
CA PHE A 4 13.75 67.45 3.35
C PHE A 4 14.43 66.19 2.79
N ILE A 5 15.60 66.36 2.16
CA ILE A 5 16.40 65.23 1.66
C ILE A 5 16.81 64.30 2.81
N LEU A 6 17.18 64.86 3.97
CA LEU A 6 17.53 64.09 5.17
C LEU A 6 16.36 63.27 5.72
N TYR A 7 15.16 63.86 5.81
CA TYR A 7 13.96 63.12 6.24
C TYR A 7 13.55 62.04 5.23
N PHE A 8 13.63 62.34 3.93
CA PHE A 8 13.33 61.36 2.89
C PHE A 8 14.29 60.16 2.93
N LEU A 9 15.60 60.41 3.07
CA LEU A 9 16.60 59.36 3.21
C LEU A 9 16.39 58.54 4.49
N LEU A 10 15.98 59.17 5.59
CA LEU A 10 15.69 58.48 6.85
C LEU A 10 14.48 57.53 6.71
N VAL A 11 13.38 58.01 6.09
CA VAL A 11 12.19 57.19 5.81
C VAL A 11 12.53 56.03 4.88
N PHE A 12 13.33 56.28 3.84
CA PHE A 12 13.80 55.25 2.93
C PHE A 12 14.68 54.20 3.62
N LEU A 13 15.55 54.65 4.54
CA LEU A 13 16.39 53.76 5.35
C LEU A 13 15.52 52.85 6.26
N PHE A 14 14.54 53.42 6.95
CA PHE A 14 13.62 52.64 7.78
C PHE A 14 12.80 51.65 6.96
N ALA A 15 12.25 52.07 5.81
CA ALA A 15 11.53 51.19 4.90
C ALA A 15 12.43 50.04 4.42
N SER A 16 13.68 50.33 4.09
CA SER A 16 14.67 49.33 3.65
C SER A 16 15.01 48.32 4.77
N VAL A 17 15.21 48.79 6.00
CA VAL A 17 15.51 47.93 7.16
C VAL A 17 14.32 47.05 7.52
N VAL A 18 13.10 47.59 7.50
CA VAL A 18 11.87 46.83 7.77
C VAL A 18 11.67 45.75 6.70
N THR A 19 11.81 46.11 5.42
CA THR A 19 11.68 45.18 4.29
C THR A 19 12.75 44.08 4.36
N PHE A 20 13.99 44.45 4.68
CA PHE A 20 15.08 43.50 4.82
C PHE A 20 14.87 42.52 5.99
N SER A 21 14.46 43.04 7.15
CA SER A 21 14.18 42.23 8.34
C SER A 21 13.01 41.26 8.10
N TYR A 22 11.96 41.74 7.43
CA TYR A 22 10.82 40.92 7.03
C TYR A 22 11.22 39.80 6.07
N GLY A 23 12.01 40.12 5.04
CA GLY A 23 12.47 39.13 4.08
C GLY A 23 13.40 38.08 4.70
N PHE A 24 14.22 38.45 5.68
CA PHE A 24 15.07 37.52 6.41
C PHE A 24 14.27 36.58 7.32
N LEU A 25 13.30 37.10 8.07
CA LEU A 25 12.39 36.31 8.90
C LEU A 25 11.59 35.29 8.08
N ASN A 26 11.12 35.68 6.89
CA ASN A 26 10.44 34.75 5.99
C ASN A 26 11.38 33.66 5.48
N GLY A 27 12.63 34.00 5.12
CA GLY A 27 13.64 33.01 4.76
C GLY A 27 13.93 32.01 5.88
N GLU A 28 13.95 32.46 7.14
CA GLU A 28 14.08 31.57 8.31
C GLU A 28 12.90 30.61 8.46
N LYS A 29 11.66 31.10 8.32
CA LYS A 29 10.45 30.26 8.37
C LYS A 29 10.43 29.19 7.28
N ILE A 30 10.83 29.54 6.05
CA ILE A 30 10.90 28.60 4.92
C ILE A 30 11.91 27.49 5.21
N ARG A 31 13.08 27.84 5.75
CA ARG A 31 14.12 26.87 6.11
C ARG A 31 13.72 25.98 7.28
N SER A 32 13.05 26.53 8.29
CA SER A 32 12.50 25.75 9.41
C SER A 32 11.52 24.69 8.89
N PHE A 33 10.57 25.11 8.06
CA PHE A 33 9.61 24.20 7.43
C PHE A 33 10.32 23.09 6.62
N ALA A 34 11.28 23.45 5.76
CA ALA A 34 12.01 22.47 4.97
C ALA A 34 12.79 21.45 5.84
N THR A 35 13.34 21.92 6.96
CA THR A 35 14.05 21.07 7.93
C THR A 35 13.09 20.11 8.64
N GLU A 36 11.92 20.59 9.06
CA GLU A 36 10.89 19.79 9.72
C GLU A 36 10.35 18.69 8.79
N VAL A 37 10.03 19.01 7.53
CA VAL A 37 9.60 18.00 6.55
C VAL A 37 10.72 17.00 6.25
N SER A 38 11.96 17.45 6.10
CA SER A 38 13.11 16.56 5.88
C SER A 38 13.32 15.61 7.06
N ALA A 39 13.11 16.08 8.30
CA ALA A 39 13.18 15.25 9.50
C ALA A 39 12.05 14.22 9.57
N ILE A 40 10.83 14.57 9.12
CA ILE A 40 9.73 13.60 8.95
C ILE A 40 10.15 12.54 7.92
N GLN A 41 10.62 12.94 6.74
CA GLN A 41 11.04 12.00 5.70
C GLN A 41 12.14 11.04 6.16
N ALA A 42 13.16 11.55 6.86
CA ALA A 42 14.26 10.72 7.37
C ALA A 42 13.81 9.66 8.40
N ARG A 43 12.75 9.94 9.17
CA ARG A 43 12.18 8.99 10.14
C ARG A 43 11.30 7.92 9.49
N HIS A 44 10.69 8.22 8.34
CA HIS A 44 9.67 7.41 7.67
C HIS A 44 10.15 6.86 6.31
N SER A 45 11.37 6.32 6.23
CA SER A 45 11.92 5.73 4.99
C SER A 45 11.21 4.42 4.62
N ILE A 46 10.03 4.54 4.01
CA ILE A 46 9.06 3.46 3.84
C ILE A 46 9.04 2.86 2.42
N SER A 47 9.31 3.65 1.38
CA SER A 47 9.22 3.23 -0.04
C SER A 47 10.02 1.96 -0.34
N GLN A 48 11.26 1.89 0.16
CA GLN A 48 12.14 0.73 0.00
C GLN A 48 11.63 -0.56 0.64
N LYS A 49 10.74 -0.48 1.65
CA LYS A 49 10.14 -1.67 2.27
C LYS A 49 9.05 -2.24 1.36
N ILE A 50 8.20 -1.37 0.78
CA ILE A 50 7.15 -1.77 -0.16
C ILE A 50 7.75 -2.45 -1.39
N GLU A 51 8.77 -1.85 -2.01
CA GLU A 51 9.45 -2.42 -3.18
C GLU A 51 10.00 -3.83 -2.93
N LYS A 52 10.52 -4.10 -1.72
CA LYS A 52 11.03 -5.42 -1.35
C LYS A 52 9.91 -6.45 -1.23
N ILE A 53 8.78 -6.05 -0.64
CA ILE A 53 7.61 -6.92 -0.49
C ILE A 53 7.04 -7.24 -1.88
N GLU A 54 6.89 -6.24 -2.75
CA GLU A 54 6.49 -6.44 -4.14
C GLU A 54 7.43 -7.39 -4.88
N ALA A 55 8.74 -7.17 -4.78
CA ALA A 55 9.73 -8.01 -5.47
C ALA A 55 9.68 -9.47 -4.98
N SER A 56 9.53 -9.69 -3.67
CA SER A 56 9.39 -11.03 -3.11
C SER A 56 8.11 -11.71 -3.58
N PHE A 57 7.00 -10.96 -3.64
CA PHE A 57 5.72 -11.45 -4.13
C PHE A 57 5.78 -11.82 -5.61
N ARG A 58 6.50 -11.05 -6.43
CA ARG A 58 6.72 -11.33 -7.86
C ARG A 58 7.52 -12.62 -8.11
N ASP A 59 8.36 -13.08 -7.17
CA ASP A 59 9.16 -14.32 -7.29
C ASP A 59 8.56 -15.53 -6.52
N SER A 60 7.29 -15.42 -6.06
CA SER A 60 6.60 -16.46 -5.27
C SER A 60 6.40 -17.79 -6.01
N GLY A 61 6.42 -17.81 -7.36
CA GLY A 61 6.21 -19.02 -8.17
C GLY A 61 7.26 -20.13 -8.02
N LYS A 62 8.30 -19.94 -7.20
CA LYS A 62 9.32 -20.95 -6.87
C LYS A 62 9.28 -21.44 -5.41
N LYS A 63 8.38 -20.90 -4.59
CA LYS A 63 8.34 -21.15 -3.14
C LYS A 63 7.33 -22.25 -2.80
N ASP A 64 7.57 -22.98 -1.72
CA ASP A 64 6.61 -23.94 -1.18
C ASP A 64 5.42 -23.19 -0.53
N ILE A 65 4.24 -23.81 -0.53
CA ILE A 65 3.00 -23.27 0.05
C ILE A 65 3.21 -22.85 1.51
N SER A 66 3.98 -23.65 2.27
CA SER A 66 4.34 -23.36 3.66
C SER A 66 5.13 -22.04 3.81
N GLN A 67 6.09 -21.82 2.92
CA GLN A 67 6.91 -20.60 2.88
C GLN A 67 6.11 -19.38 2.43
N ILE A 68 5.27 -19.53 1.41
CA ILE A 68 4.40 -18.45 0.93
C ILE A 68 3.46 -17.99 2.05
N ARG A 69 2.93 -18.92 2.85
CA ARG A 69 2.05 -18.63 3.98
C ARG A 69 2.77 -17.84 5.08
N GLU A 70 3.94 -18.30 5.51
CA GLU A 70 4.73 -17.60 6.53
C GLU A 70 5.14 -16.19 6.08
N GLU A 71 5.61 -16.06 4.84
CA GLU A 71 5.95 -14.76 4.26
C GLU A 71 4.74 -13.84 4.13
N SER A 72 3.56 -14.35 3.74
CA SER A 72 2.36 -13.53 3.59
C SER A 72 1.92 -12.93 4.93
N VAL A 73 1.99 -13.71 6.02
CA VAL A 73 1.70 -13.21 7.38
C VAL A 73 2.71 -12.12 7.78
N GLN A 74 3.99 -12.34 7.49
CA GLN A 74 5.03 -11.34 7.77
C GLN A 74 4.80 -10.06 6.95
N PHE A 75 4.55 -10.17 5.65
CA PHE A 75 4.31 -9.04 4.77
C PHE A 75 3.07 -8.26 5.14
N SER A 76 1.98 -8.93 5.52
CA SER A 76 0.77 -8.27 6.00
C SER A 76 1.05 -7.41 7.23
N ALA A 77 1.81 -7.94 8.20
CA ALA A 77 2.21 -7.20 9.39
C ALA A 77 3.17 -6.03 9.08
N GLU A 78 4.10 -6.22 8.14
CA GLU A 78 5.00 -5.16 7.68
C GLU A 78 4.23 -4.04 6.97
N LEU A 79 3.27 -4.38 6.11
CA LEU A 79 2.40 -3.43 5.41
C LEU A 79 1.51 -2.66 6.37
N ASP A 80 0.98 -3.31 7.41
CA ASP A 80 0.26 -2.62 8.49
C ASP A 80 1.13 -1.57 9.21
N GLY A 81 2.40 -1.89 9.44
CA GLY A 81 3.36 -0.94 9.99
C GLY A 81 3.59 0.26 9.06
N ILE A 82 3.76 -0.04 7.77
CA ILE A 82 3.95 0.94 6.69
C ILE A 82 2.76 1.89 6.58
N ILE A 83 1.53 1.37 6.56
CA ILE A 83 0.29 2.16 6.50
C ILE A 83 0.23 3.14 7.66
N LYS A 84 0.42 2.65 8.89
CA LYS A 84 0.40 3.49 10.11
C LYS A 84 1.49 4.55 10.10
N GLU A 85 2.71 4.20 9.66
CA GLU A 85 3.80 5.16 9.54
C GLU A 85 3.51 6.24 8.48
N ALA A 86 2.90 5.86 7.35
CA ALA A 86 2.54 6.78 6.27
C ALA A 86 1.42 7.75 6.69
N GLU A 87 0.36 7.25 7.32
CA GLU A 87 -0.73 8.07 7.86
C GLU A 87 -0.23 9.04 8.94
N ALA A 88 0.69 8.58 9.80
CA ALA A 88 1.32 9.42 10.81
C ALA A 88 2.13 10.56 10.15
N ALA A 89 2.95 10.24 9.14
CA ALA A 89 3.73 11.22 8.41
C ALA A 89 2.85 12.24 7.65
N GLU A 90 1.79 11.77 6.99
CA GLU A 90 0.81 12.64 6.32
C GLU A 90 0.20 13.64 7.32
N LYS A 91 -0.23 13.14 8.49
CA LYS A 91 -0.81 13.97 9.55
C LYS A 91 0.19 14.95 10.14
N GLU A 92 1.42 14.51 10.41
CA GLU A 92 2.50 15.38 10.90
C GLU A 92 2.76 16.53 9.92
N ILE A 93 2.89 16.24 8.63
CA ILE A 93 3.09 17.25 7.58
C ILE A 93 1.86 18.16 7.47
N GLY A 94 0.65 17.61 7.53
CA GLY A 94 -0.60 18.36 7.51
C GLY A 94 -0.72 19.40 8.62
N ASN A 95 -0.14 19.11 9.78
CA ASN A 95 -0.11 20.02 10.93
C ASN A 95 0.98 21.10 10.85
N LEU A 96 1.95 20.98 9.93
CA LEU A 96 3.00 21.99 9.78
C LEU A 96 2.44 23.29 9.19
N GLY A 97 2.87 24.42 9.76
CA GLY A 97 2.63 25.73 9.17
C GLY A 97 3.56 25.95 7.98
N ALA A 98 3.03 25.90 6.75
CA ALA A 98 3.81 26.20 5.55
C ALA A 98 3.69 27.69 5.17
N PRO A 99 4.79 28.42 4.99
CA PRO A 99 4.78 29.68 4.24
C PRO A 99 4.20 29.48 2.83
N GLU A 100 3.63 30.52 2.25
CA GLU A 100 3.00 30.48 0.91
C GLU A 100 3.93 29.90 -0.18
N SER A 101 5.21 30.26 -0.14
CA SER A 101 6.25 29.77 -1.06
C SER A 101 6.60 28.28 -0.90
N ALA A 102 6.18 27.64 0.20
CA ALA A 102 6.41 26.23 0.51
C ALA A 102 5.10 25.42 0.58
N ALA A 103 3.95 26.05 0.29
CA ALA A 103 2.63 25.41 0.36
C ALA A 103 2.50 24.26 -0.63
N GLU A 104 3.09 24.39 -1.83
CA GLU A 104 3.10 23.34 -2.84
C GLU A 104 3.93 22.14 -2.38
N THR A 105 5.11 22.36 -1.78
CA THR A 105 5.95 21.28 -1.24
C THR A 105 5.24 20.54 -0.11
N LYS A 106 4.51 21.26 0.76
CA LYS A 106 3.67 20.65 1.79
C LYS A 106 2.62 19.73 1.16
N LYS A 107 1.89 20.24 0.17
CA LYS A 107 0.85 19.50 -0.54
C LYS A 107 1.42 18.23 -1.20
N GLN A 108 2.51 18.35 -1.94
CA GLN A 108 3.19 17.22 -2.58
C GLN A 108 3.64 16.16 -1.56
N ALA A 109 4.18 16.60 -0.42
CA ALA A 109 4.59 15.68 0.64
C ALA A 109 3.39 14.96 1.30
N GLN A 110 2.26 15.65 1.52
CA GLN A 110 1.03 15.01 2.01
C GLN A 110 0.47 14.00 1.00
N GLU A 111 0.38 14.40 -0.28
CA GLU A 111 -0.10 13.52 -1.36
C GLU A 111 0.79 12.28 -1.51
N TYR A 112 2.10 12.42 -1.35
CA TYR A 112 3.04 11.30 -1.37
C TYR A 112 2.75 10.28 -0.26
N TYR A 113 2.61 10.71 0.99
CA TYR A 113 2.32 9.78 2.10
C TYR A 113 0.92 9.19 2.03
N SER A 114 -0.07 9.96 1.56
CA SER A 114 -1.42 9.47 1.32
C SER A 114 -1.41 8.35 0.26
N LYS A 115 -0.74 8.56 -0.88
CA LYS A 115 -0.58 7.52 -1.92
C LYS A 115 0.17 6.30 -1.40
N LEU A 116 1.25 6.51 -0.67
CA LEU A 116 2.04 5.43 -0.11
C LEU A 116 1.21 4.54 0.83
N SER A 117 0.37 5.16 1.68
CA SER A 117 -0.56 4.44 2.55
C SER A 117 -1.56 3.63 1.73
N GLN A 118 -2.13 4.21 0.67
CA GLN A 118 -3.07 3.54 -0.22
C GLN A 118 -2.43 2.34 -0.92
N GLU A 119 -1.27 2.49 -1.56
CA GLU A 119 -0.60 1.39 -2.27
C GLU A 119 -0.20 0.26 -1.31
N ALA A 120 0.24 0.58 -0.09
CA ALA A 120 0.51 -0.43 0.93
C ALA A 120 -0.76 -1.15 1.39
N SER A 121 -1.88 -0.44 1.53
CA SER A 121 -3.19 -1.03 1.85
C SER A 121 -3.67 -1.96 0.73
N ASP A 122 -3.51 -1.54 -0.53
CA ASP A 122 -3.91 -2.33 -1.69
C ASP A 122 -3.07 -3.61 -1.79
N LEU A 123 -1.75 -3.51 -1.60
CA LEU A 123 -0.85 -4.66 -1.58
C LEU A 123 -1.17 -5.60 -0.41
N LYS A 124 -1.51 -5.05 0.77
CA LYS A 124 -1.93 -5.84 1.93
C LYS A 124 -3.20 -6.61 1.63
N GLY A 125 -4.21 -5.96 1.05
CA GLY A 125 -5.46 -6.60 0.65
C GLY A 125 -5.24 -7.78 -0.30
N VAL A 126 -4.36 -7.61 -1.30
CA VAL A 126 -4.01 -8.69 -2.24
C VAL A 126 -3.29 -9.85 -1.55
N ILE A 127 -2.31 -9.56 -0.68
CA ILE A 127 -1.55 -10.59 0.04
C ILE A 127 -2.46 -11.34 1.02
N ASP A 128 -3.29 -10.64 1.78
CA ASP A 128 -4.22 -11.24 2.74
C ASP A 128 -5.20 -12.17 2.03
N TYR A 129 -5.81 -11.71 0.93
CA TYR A 129 -6.74 -12.52 0.15
C TYR A 129 -6.05 -13.79 -0.38
N MET A 130 -4.85 -13.66 -0.96
CA MET A 130 -4.09 -14.83 -1.44
C MET A 130 -3.72 -15.78 -0.30
N SER A 131 -3.34 -15.26 0.86
CA SER A 131 -3.06 -16.07 2.04
C SER A 131 -4.29 -16.84 2.51
N GLN A 132 -5.49 -16.24 2.42
CA GLN A 132 -6.74 -16.91 2.77
C GLN A 132 -7.08 -18.04 1.80
N ILE A 133 -6.88 -17.86 0.49
CA ILE A 133 -7.06 -18.92 -0.50
C ILE A 133 -6.06 -20.07 -0.28
N ILE A 134 -4.80 -19.74 0.00
CA ILE A 134 -3.77 -20.72 0.36
C ILE A 134 -4.15 -21.50 1.63
N ASP A 135 -4.73 -20.82 2.62
CA ASP A 135 -5.18 -21.44 3.87
C ASP A 135 -6.31 -22.46 3.68
N VAL A 136 -7.11 -22.33 2.63
CA VAL A 136 -8.11 -23.32 2.19
C VAL A 136 -7.40 -24.51 1.55
N ALA A 137 -6.49 -24.26 0.61
CA ALA A 137 -5.73 -25.32 -0.08
C ALA A 137 -4.87 -26.14 0.90
N ALA A 138 -4.28 -25.49 1.91
CA ALA A 138 -3.43 -26.12 2.91
C ALA A 138 -4.15 -27.20 3.73
N VAL A 139 -5.49 -27.14 3.87
CA VAL A 139 -6.29 -28.19 4.52
C VAL A 139 -6.09 -29.54 3.83
N PHE A 140 -5.93 -29.56 2.51
CA PHE A 140 -5.68 -30.79 1.75
C PHE A 140 -4.21 -31.21 1.76
N GLY A 141 -3.27 -30.30 2.06
CA GLY A 141 -1.85 -30.61 2.21
C GLY A 141 -1.53 -31.49 3.43
N GLU A 142 -2.45 -31.57 4.41
CA GLU A 142 -2.35 -32.46 5.57
C GLU A 142 -2.81 -33.90 5.29
N MET A 143 -3.28 -34.17 4.07
CA MET A 143 -3.82 -35.46 3.68
C MET A 143 -2.71 -36.51 3.51
N LYS A 144 -2.82 -37.62 4.23
CA LYS A 144 -2.00 -38.80 3.98
C LYS A 144 -2.52 -39.52 2.74
N GLU A 145 -1.63 -40.14 1.96
CA GLU A 145 -1.99 -40.94 0.76
C GLU A 145 -3.06 -42.02 1.02
N ASN A 146 -3.25 -42.42 2.28
CA ASN A 146 -4.19 -43.46 2.71
C ASN A 146 -5.39 -42.91 3.50
N ALA A 147 -5.75 -41.63 3.33
CA ALA A 147 -6.83 -41.00 4.07
C ALA A 147 -8.17 -41.76 3.88
N SER A 148 -8.83 -42.03 4.99
CA SER A 148 -10.16 -42.65 5.01
C SER A 148 -11.23 -41.70 4.45
N LEU A 149 -12.36 -42.26 4.04
CA LEU A 149 -13.50 -41.45 3.55
C LEU A 149 -14.00 -40.45 4.59
N ASP A 150 -13.97 -40.81 5.88
CA ASP A 150 -14.41 -39.93 6.96
C ASP A 150 -13.39 -38.80 7.22
N GLU A 151 -12.08 -39.09 7.09
CA GLU A 151 -11.04 -38.05 7.10
C GLU A 151 -11.19 -37.09 5.92
N LEU A 152 -11.45 -37.59 4.72
CA LEU A 152 -11.71 -36.77 3.53
C LEU A 152 -12.91 -35.84 3.73
N LYS A 153 -14.02 -36.35 4.26
CA LYS A 153 -15.22 -35.54 4.57
C LYS A 153 -14.91 -34.45 5.59
N ASN A 154 -14.15 -34.78 6.64
CA ASN A 154 -13.76 -33.80 7.66
C ASN A 154 -12.86 -32.70 7.08
N LEU A 155 -11.90 -33.04 6.22
CA LEU A 155 -11.04 -32.07 5.54
C LEU A 155 -11.86 -31.16 4.60
N ILE A 156 -12.79 -31.73 3.82
CA ILE A 156 -13.68 -30.93 2.96
C ILE A 156 -14.54 -29.98 3.80
N ALA A 157 -15.07 -30.44 4.94
CA ALA A 157 -15.85 -29.60 5.84
C ALA A 157 -15.02 -28.42 6.39
N GLN A 158 -13.78 -28.67 6.81
CA GLN A 158 -12.85 -27.63 7.26
C GLN A 158 -12.49 -26.65 6.14
N ALA A 159 -12.22 -27.15 4.93
CA ALA A 159 -11.95 -26.32 3.76
C ALA A 159 -13.15 -25.42 3.41
N LYS A 160 -14.38 -25.93 3.50
CA LYS A 160 -15.61 -25.15 3.31
C LYS A 160 -15.81 -24.07 4.36
N GLU A 161 -15.53 -24.39 5.62
CA GLU A 161 -15.57 -23.41 6.72
C GLU A 161 -14.62 -22.24 6.43
N LYS A 162 -13.36 -22.54 6.11
CA LYS A 162 -12.37 -21.53 5.71
C LYS A 162 -12.77 -20.78 4.44
N GLY A 163 -13.23 -21.48 3.40
CA GLY A 163 -13.64 -20.91 2.12
C GLY A 163 -14.82 -19.94 2.25
N SER A 164 -15.73 -20.20 3.18
CA SER A 164 -16.84 -19.30 3.48
C SER A 164 -16.40 -18.02 4.18
N ALA A 165 -15.34 -18.12 5.00
CA ALA A 165 -14.75 -17.02 5.77
C ALA A 165 -13.78 -16.14 4.96
N VAL A 166 -13.48 -16.48 3.70
CA VAL A 166 -12.64 -15.64 2.83
C VAL A 166 -13.29 -14.27 2.63
N GLU A 167 -12.55 -13.20 2.90
CA GLU A 167 -12.98 -11.82 2.80
C GLU A 167 -12.50 -11.21 1.47
N THR A 168 -13.39 -10.51 0.76
CA THR A 168 -13.09 -9.90 -0.56
C THR A 168 -13.21 -8.38 -0.55
N ASP A 169 -13.63 -7.80 0.57
CA ASP A 169 -13.93 -6.37 0.78
C ASP A 169 -12.68 -5.52 1.06
N VAL A 170 -11.57 -6.16 1.41
CA VAL A 170 -10.27 -5.52 1.65
C VAL A 170 -9.42 -5.36 0.39
N LEU A 171 -9.92 -5.76 -0.78
CA LEU A 171 -9.19 -5.69 -2.05
C LEU A 171 -9.33 -4.32 -2.74
N PRO A 172 -8.34 -3.92 -3.56
CA PRO A 172 -8.42 -2.68 -4.29
C PRO A 172 -9.55 -2.67 -5.33
N PRO A 173 -10.09 -1.47 -5.64
CA PRO A 173 -11.09 -1.30 -6.70
C PRO A 173 -10.57 -1.85 -8.03
N GLY A 174 -11.26 -2.86 -8.56
CA GLY A 174 -10.89 -3.55 -9.80
C GLY A 174 -10.49 -5.02 -9.63
N LEU A 175 -10.18 -5.47 -8.41
CA LEU A 175 -9.95 -6.89 -8.11
C LEU A 175 -11.13 -7.56 -7.38
N GLU A 176 -12.01 -6.77 -6.75
CA GLU A 176 -13.15 -7.26 -5.96
C GLU A 176 -14.01 -8.27 -6.72
N SER A 177 -14.41 -7.97 -7.96
CA SER A 177 -15.28 -8.86 -8.74
C SER A 177 -14.59 -10.18 -9.11
N SER A 178 -13.31 -10.14 -9.51
CA SER A 178 -12.55 -11.36 -9.80
C SER A 178 -12.32 -12.20 -8.55
N ALA A 179 -12.06 -11.57 -7.40
CA ALA A 179 -11.91 -12.26 -6.13
C ALA A 179 -13.21 -12.89 -5.63
N GLN A 180 -14.33 -12.20 -5.80
CA GLN A 180 -15.65 -12.76 -5.51
C GLN A 180 -15.94 -13.96 -6.41
N ASN A 181 -15.66 -13.87 -7.72
CA ASN A 181 -15.83 -14.99 -8.65
C ASN A 181 -14.94 -16.19 -8.28
N LEU A 182 -13.68 -15.95 -7.89
CA LEU A 182 -12.78 -17.00 -7.43
C LEU A 182 -13.29 -17.66 -6.14
N LYS A 183 -13.71 -16.85 -5.15
CA LYS A 183 -14.32 -17.34 -3.91
C LYS A 183 -15.54 -18.22 -4.18
N ASP A 184 -16.44 -17.76 -5.05
CA ASP A 184 -17.66 -18.49 -5.37
C ASP A 184 -17.36 -19.80 -6.11
N SER A 185 -16.46 -19.77 -7.09
CA SER A 185 -16.05 -20.95 -7.85
C SER A 185 -15.33 -21.99 -6.95
N MET A 186 -14.44 -21.53 -6.07
CA MET A 186 -13.81 -22.36 -5.04
C MET A 186 -14.85 -23.03 -4.14
N ASN A 187 -15.83 -22.27 -3.63
CA ASN A 187 -16.88 -22.82 -2.77
C ASN A 187 -17.76 -23.84 -3.51
N VAL A 188 -18.05 -23.61 -4.80
CA VAL A 188 -18.76 -24.58 -5.65
C VAL A 188 -17.93 -25.85 -5.81
N PHE A 189 -16.63 -25.75 -6.09
CA PHE A 189 -15.74 -26.90 -6.20
C PHE A 189 -15.71 -27.72 -4.90
N LEU A 190 -15.60 -27.07 -3.74
CA LEU A 190 -15.63 -27.74 -2.44
C LEU A 190 -16.96 -28.48 -2.17
N VAL A 191 -18.09 -27.92 -2.61
CA VAL A 191 -19.40 -28.60 -2.54
C VAL A 191 -19.42 -29.84 -3.44
N LYS A 192 -18.88 -29.76 -4.66
CA LYS A 192 -18.80 -30.91 -5.56
C LYS A 192 -17.87 -32.01 -5.05
N MET A 193 -16.76 -31.63 -4.40
CA MET A 193 -15.90 -32.59 -3.70
C MET A 193 -16.66 -33.32 -2.59
N GLU A 194 -17.47 -32.61 -1.80
CA GLU A 194 -18.30 -33.20 -0.75
C GLU A 194 -19.33 -34.17 -1.33
N ASP A 195 -20.04 -33.78 -2.39
CA ASP A 195 -21.03 -34.63 -3.04
C ASP A 195 -20.41 -35.91 -3.62
N MET A 196 -19.19 -35.83 -4.17
CA MET A 196 -18.43 -36.99 -4.62
C MET A 196 -18.03 -37.90 -3.44
N ALA A 197 -17.53 -37.33 -2.34
CA ALA A 197 -17.19 -38.08 -1.12
C ALA A 197 -18.43 -38.69 -0.42
N MET A 198 -19.62 -38.13 -0.65
CA MET A 198 -20.89 -38.67 -0.18
C MET A 198 -21.55 -39.64 -1.16
N LEU A 199 -20.92 -39.97 -2.29
CA LEU A 199 -21.48 -40.80 -3.36
C LEU A 199 -22.81 -40.27 -3.92
N LYS A 200 -23.03 -38.95 -3.84
CA LYS A 200 -24.19 -38.26 -4.43
C LYS A 200 -23.98 -37.92 -5.90
N LEU A 201 -22.72 -37.87 -6.33
CA LEU A 201 -22.33 -37.76 -7.74
C LEU A 201 -22.00 -39.15 -8.29
N GLU A 202 -22.70 -39.53 -9.35
CA GLU A 202 -22.49 -40.82 -10.03
C GLU A 202 -21.33 -40.76 -11.05
N ASN A 203 -20.91 -39.56 -11.47
CA ASN A 203 -19.76 -39.37 -12.36
C ASN A 203 -18.84 -38.22 -11.88
N ALA A 204 -17.57 -38.29 -12.26
CA ALA A 204 -16.56 -37.28 -11.93
C ALA A 204 -16.63 -36.02 -12.83
N ALA A 205 -17.42 -36.02 -13.91
CA ALA A 205 -17.47 -34.93 -14.88
C ALA A 205 -17.98 -33.61 -14.28
N GLU A 206 -18.90 -33.67 -13.32
CA GLU A 206 -19.33 -32.46 -12.59
C GLU A 206 -18.23 -31.90 -11.68
N LEU A 207 -17.44 -32.77 -11.06
CA LEU A 207 -16.30 -32.38 -10.24
C LEU A 207 -15.20 -31.76 -11.12
N ASP A 208 -14.87 -32.41 -12.24
CA ASP A 208 -13.88 -31.92 -13.21
C ASP A 208 -14.27 -30.56 -13.80
N ALA A 209 -15.56 -30.37 -14.13
CA ALA A 209 -16.07 -29.10 -14.62
C ALA A 209 -15.96 -27.99 -13.57
N SER A 210 -16.29 -28.27 -12.31
CA SER A 210 -16.14 -27.29 -11.21
C SER A 210 -14.68 -26.96 -10.90
N TYR A 211 -13.77 -27.95 -11.01
CA TYR A 211 -12.32 -27.71 -10.89
C TYR A 211 -11.80 -26.84 -12.03
N SER A 212 -12.23 -27.10 -13.27
CA SER A 212 -11.85 -26.29 -14.43
C SER A 212 -12.31 -24.84 -14.31
N ASP A 213 -13.52 -24.60 -13.81
CA ASP A 213 -14.02 -23.25 -13.54
C ASP A 213 -13.19 -22.57 -12.44
N PHE A 214 -12.93 -23.27 -11.33
CA PHE A 214 -12.09 -22.77 -10.24
C PHE A 214 -10.68 -22.38 -10.73
N SER A 215 -10.01 -23.27 -11.46
CA SER A 215 -8.69 -23.02 -12.03
C SER A 215 -8.69 -21.84 -13.01
N GLN A 216 -9.76 -21.68 -13.82
CA GLN A 216 -9.87 -20.51 -14.69
C GLN A 216 -10.03 -19.21 -13.88
N LYS A 217 -10.85 -19.21 -12.82
CA LYS A 217 -11.05 -18.02 -11.97
C LYS A 217 -9.81 -17.68 -11.16
N GLU A 218 -9.04 -18.69 -10.79
CA GLU A 218 -7.73 -18.53 -10.19
C GLU A 218 -6.83 -17.74 -11.15
N ASP A 219 -6.62 -18.25 -12.38
CA ASP A 219 -5.80 -17.58 -13.39
C ASP A 219 -6.27 -16.14 -13.69
N GLU A 220 -7.59 -15.92 -13.79
CA GLU A 220 -8.18 -14.58 -13.99
C GLU A 220 -7.81 -13.62 -12.85
N PHE A 221 -7.95 -14.05 -11.59
CA PHE A 221 -7.62 -13.24 -10.42
C PHE A 221 -6.11 -12.99 -10.33
N PHE A 222 -5.27 -14.03 -10.41
CA PHE A 222 -3.82 -13.89 -10.27
C PHE A 222 -3.21 -13.04 -11.38
N SER A 223 -3.70 -13.17 -12.62
CA SER A 223 -3.29 -12.28 -13.70
C SER A 223 -3.76 -10.84 -13.48
N GLY A 224 -4.96 -10.63 -12.93
CA GLY A 224 -5.48 -9.31 -12.56
C GLY A 224 -4.65 -8.65 -11.46
N ALA A 225 -4.38 -9.37 -10.38
CA ALA A 225 -3.58 -8.92 -9.24
C ALA A 225 -2.16 -8.55 -9.67
N LYS A 226 -1.53 -9.38 -10.51
CA LYS A 226 -0.21 -9.07 -11.08
C LYS A 226 -0.23 -7.78 -11.89
N LYS A 227 -1.21 -7.61 -12.79
CA LYS A 227 -1.34 -6.39 -13.60
C LYS A 227 -1.59 -5.15 -12.73
N TYR A 228 -2.34 -5.30 -11.65
CA TYR A 228 -2.60 -4.23 -10.70
C TYR A 228 -1.31 -3.79 -10.00
N ILE A 229 -0.55 -4.73 -9.43
CA ILE A 229 0.75 -4.47 -8.77
C ILE A 229 1.77 -3.89 -9.77
N ASP A 230 1.84 -4.44 -10.99
CA ASP A 230 2.73 -3.93 -12.04
C ASP A 230 2.35 -2.49 -12.49
N GLY A 231 1.13 -2.05 -12.20
CA GLY A 231 0.60 -0.72 -12.53
C GLY A 231 0.70 0.32 -11.40
N MET A 232 1.17 -0.06 -10.21
CA MET A 232 1.40 0.87 -9.10
C MET A 232 2.44 1.95 -9.50
N GLU A 233 2.31 3.15 -8.93
CA GLU A 233 3.15 4.29 -9.33
C GLU A 233 4.58 4.10 -8.78
N ASP A 234 5.58 4.50 -9.56
CA ASP A 234 6.94 4.62 -9.03
C ASP A 234 7.03 5.82 -8.08
N LEU A 235 6.79 5.56 -6.80
CA LEU A 235 6.86 6.54 -5.73
C LEU A 235 8.25 7.17 -5.58
N GLY A 236 9.31 6.55 -6.11
CA GLY A 236 10.68 7.07 -6.09
C GLY A 236 10.84 8.38 -6.86
N ILE A 237 10.06 8.58 -7.93
CA ILE A 237 10.05 9.84 -8.70
C ILE A 237 9.42 10.96 -7.87
N ALA A 238 8.29 10.70 -7.22
CA ALA A 238 7.60 11.66 -6.37
C ALA A 238 8.47 12.03 -5.16
N GLU A 239 9.07 11.03 -4.50
CA GLU A 239 9.99 11.21 -3.37
C GLU A 239 11.19 12.10 -3.76
N SER A 240 11.78 11.84 -4.94
CA SER A 240 12.93 12.60 -5.45
C SER A 240 12.58 14.07 -5.72
N ARG A 241 11.40 14.34 -6.29
CA ARG A 241 10.93 15.72 -6.52
C ARG A 241 10.77 16.49 -5.22
N ILE A 242 10.19 15.87 -4.20
CA ILE A 242 10.02 16.47 -2.88
C ILE A 242 11.40 16.77 -2.26
N LYS A 243 12.35 15.83 -2.33
CA LYS A 243 13.72 16.04 -1.81
C LYS A 243 14.42 17.23 -2.46
N ILE A 244 14.37 17.33 -3.79
CA ILE A 244 14.96 18.47 -4.53
C ILE A 244 14.33 19.78 -4.08
N ASP A 245 13.00 19.80 -3.90
CA ASP A 245 12.30 21.02 -3.52
C ASP A 245 12.61 21.44 -2.07
N LEU A 246 12.69 20.47 -1.15
CA LEU A 246 13.12 20.73 0.23
C LEU A 246 14.55 21.26 0.29
N GLU A 247 15.47 20.74 -0.52
CA GLU A 247 16.83 21.26 -0.63
C GLU A 247 16.82 22.71 -1.14
N ARG A 248 16.03 23.01 -2.18
CA ARG A 248 15.84 24.38 -2.68
C ARG A 248 15.35 25.31 -1.58
N LEU A 249 14.30 24.94 -0.84
CA LEU A 249 13.72 25.75 0.24
C LEU A 249 14.72 25.95 1.39
N SER A 250 15.50 24.93 1.74
CA SER A 250 16.53 25.00 2.81
C SER A 250 17.64 26.03 2.52
N ASN A 251 17.83 26.39 1.25
CA ASN A 251 18.82 27.36 0.81
C ASN A 251 18.29 28.81 0.74
N ILE A 252 16.99 29.03 0.95
CA ILE A 252 16.38 30.37 0.90
C ILE A 252 16.75 31.16 2.17
N LYS A 253 17.71 32.07 2.03
CA LYS A 253 18.14 32.97 3.13
C LYS A 253 17.28 34.21 3.27
N PHE A 254 16.55 34.57 2.23
CA PHE A 254 15.78 35.80 2.13
C PHE A 254 14.61 35.61 1.17
N SER A 255 13.40 35.98 1.58
CA SER A 255 12.20 35.96 0.73
C SER A 255 11.30 37.13 1.07
N LEU A 256 11.19 38.07 0.14
CA LEU A 256 10.04 38.96 0.09
C LEU A 256 8.88 38.16 -0.50
N LYS A 257 7.63 38.56 -0.21
CA LYS A 257 6.48 38.03 -0.94
C LYS A 257 6.73 38.16 -2.45
#